data_AF-A0AAW0LYA9-F1
#
_entry.id   AF-A0AAW0LYA9-F1
#
_cell.length_a   1.000
_cell.length_b   1.000
_cell.length_c   1.000
_cell.angle_alpha   90.00
_cell.angle_beta   90.00
_cell.angle_gamma   90.00
#
_symmetry.space_group_name_H-M   'P 1'
#
loop_
_entity.id
_entity.type
_entity.pdbx_description
1 polymer ?
#
loop_
_entity_poly.entity_id
_entity_poly.type
_entity_poly.pdbx_seq_one_letter_code
_entity_poly.pdbx_strand_id
1 'polypeptide(L)' 'MKKALPANGKITKETIQECVSEFISFITNEEKRKTINGDDLLWAMATLGFEDYIDLLKIYLARYREVG' A
#
# COMPACT_ATOMS: atom_id res chain seq x y z
N MET A 1 7.11 -10.78 3.79
CA MET A 1 7.40 -11.63 2.61
C MET A 1 7.73 -13.07 2.99
N LYS A 2 8.82 -13.38 3.72
CA LYS A 2 9.19 -14.79 4.03
C LYS A 2 8.09 -15.64 4.70
N LYS A 3 7.27 -15.04 5.56
CA LYS A 3 6.13 -15.72 6.22
C LYS A 3 4.95 -16.04 5.27
N ALA A 4 4.90 -15.38 4.12
CA ALA A 4 3.88 -15.60 3.09
C ALA A 4 4.36 -16.56 1.99
N LEU A 5 5.60 -17.05 2.06
CA LEU A 5 6.13 -18.01 1.10
C LEU A 5 5.74 -19.43 1.50
N PRO A 6 5.46 -20.33 0.54
CA PRO A 6 5.38 -21.75 0.82
C PRO A 6 6.75 -22.27 1.28
N ALA A 7 6.78 -23.46 1.90
CA ALA A 7 7.98 -24.02 2.53
C ALA A 7 9.23 -24.06 1.62
N ASN A 8 9.04 -24.20 0.30
CA ASN A 8 10.12 -24.24 -0.69
C ASN A 8 10.25 -22.96 -1.53
N GLY A 9 9.50 -21.91 -1.20
CA GLY A 9 9.49 -20.65 -1.94
C GLY A 9 10.80 -19.88 -1.75
N LYS A 10 11.40 -19.44 -2.86
CA LYS A 10 12.58 -18.57 -2.85
C LYS A 10 12.20 -17.20 -3.40
N ILE A 11 12.60 -16.16 -2.68
CA ILE A 11 12.49 -14.76 -3.12
C ILE A 11 13.79 -14.04 -2.74
N THR A 12 14.27 -13.18 -3.62
CA THR A 12 15.45 -12.33 -3.34
C THR A 12 14.99 -11.02 -2.71
N LYS A 13 15.94 -10.26 -2.15
CA LYS A 13 15.60 -8.95 -1.58
C LYS A 13 15.32 -7.93 -2.70
N GLU A 14 16.07 -8.04 -3.77
CA GLU A 14 16.04 -7.16 -4.94
C GLU A 14 14.66 -7.21 -5.59
N THR A 15 14.10 -8.41 -5.82
CA THR A 15 12.74 -8.56 -6.37
C THR A 15 11.68 -7.94 -5.46
N ILE A 16 11.81 -8.07 -4.13
CA ILE A 16 10.87 -7.43 -3.19
C ILE A 16 10.97 -5.90 -3.28
N GLN A 17 12.18 -5.37 -3.40
CA GLN A 17 12.41 -3.93 -3.48
C GLN A 17 11.88 -3.33 -4.78
N GLU A 18 12.07 -4.01 -5.91
CA GLU A 18 11.52 -3.61 -7.20
C GLU A 18 9.99 -3.62 -7.14
N CYS A 19 9.39 -4.72 -6.69
CA CYS A 19 7.93 -4.83 -6.58
C CYS A 19 7.34 -3.78 -5.64
N VAL A 20 7.97 -3.48 -4.50
CA VAL A 20 7.43 -2.47 -3.58
C VAL A 20 7.56 -1.05 -4.14
N SER A 21 8.63 -0.78 -4.90
CA SER A 21 8.83 0.53 -5.54
C SER A 21 7.83 0.74 -6.67
N GLU A 22 7.57 -0.31 -7.44
CA GLU A 22 6.54 -0.32 -8.49
C GLU A 22 5.15 -0.18 -7.86
N PHE A 23 4.86 -0.90 -6.79
CA PHE A 23 3.60 -0.78 -6.06
C PHE A 23 3.35 0.66 -5.59
N ILE A 24 4.34 1.30 -4.94
CA ILE A 24 4.21 2.70 -4.52
C ILE A 24 3.93 3.60 -5.73
N SER A 25 4.72 3.46 -6.79
CA SER A 25 4.56 4.25 -8.02
C SER A 25 3.17 4.08 -8.62
N PHE A 26 2.67 2.86 -8.67
CA PHE A 26 1.35 2.51 -9.17
C PHE A 26 0.24 3.17 -8.35
N ILE A 27 0.23 2.99 -7.01
CA ILE A 27 -0.76 3.62 -6.13
C ILE A 27 -0.74 5.14 -6.27
N THR A 28 0.46 5.75 -6.31
CA THR A 28 0.57 7.21 -6.41
C THR A 28 0.15 7.78 -7.77
N ASN A 29 0.20 6.97 -8.83
CA ASN A 29 -0.17 7.40 -10.19
C ASN A 29 -1.67 7.28 -10.49
N GLU A 30 -2.40 6.43 -9.77
CA GLU A 30 -3.86 6.34 -9.90
C GLU A 30 -4.55 7.66 -9.52
N GLU A 31 -3.94 8.43 -8.62
CA GLU A 31 -4.42 9.73 -8.21
C GLU A 31 -3.79 10.85 -9.02
N LYS A 32 -4.55 11.40 -9.98
CA LYS A 32 -4.11 12.50 -10.87
C LYS A 32 -3.98 13.87 -10.18
N ARG A 33 -3.87 13.90 -8.86
CA ARG A 33 -3.84 15.11 -8.04
C ARG A 33 -2.41 15.51 -7.69
N LYS A 34 -2.14 16.82 -7.67
CA LYS A 34 -0.81 17.37 -7.33
C LYS A 34 -0.40 17.11 -5.88
N THR A 35 -1.39 16.93 -5.01
CA THR A 35 -1.19 16.63 -3.58
C THR A 35 -2.16 15.52 -3.22
N ILE A 36 -1.61 14.42 -2.72
CA ILE A 36 -2.34 13.23 -2.31
C ILE A 36 -2.49 13.28 -0.79
N ASN A 37 -3.70 13.12 -0.29
CA ASN A 37 -3.99 13.00 1.14
C ASN A 37 -4.33 11.54 1.54
N GLY A 38 -4.62 11.31 2.82
CA GLY A 38 -4.92 9.98 3.34
C GLY A 38 -6.23 9.36 2.82
N ASP A 39 -7.25 10.16 2.54
CA ASP A 39 -8.52 9.67 1.98
C ASP A 39 -8.34 9.29 0.49
N ASP A 40 -7.46 9.98 -0.21
CA ASP A 40 -7.09 9.69 -1.61
C ASP A 40 -6.37 8.34 -1.72
N LEU A 41 -5.46 8.08 -0.78
CA LEU A 41 -4.81 6.77 -0.67
C LEU A 41 -5.84 5.66 -0.44
N LEU A 42 -6.82 5.88 0.45
CA LEU A 42 -7.88 4.89 0.71
C LEU A 42 -8.73 4.64 -0.54
N TRP A 43 -9.05 5.69 -1.30
CA TRP A 43 -9.80 5.56 -2.55
C TRP A 43 -9.00 4.78 -3.60
N ALA A 44 -7.71 5.11 -3.79
CA ALA A 44 -6.84 4.40 -4.74
C ALA A 44 -6.74 2.90 -4.40
N MET A 45 -6.59 2.56 -3.12
CA MET A 45 -6.56 1.17 -2.66
C MET A 45 -7.89 0.43 -2.96
N ALA A 46 -9.04 1.10 -2.82
CA ALA A 46 -10.33 0.53 -3.18
C ALA A 46 -10.47 0.31 -4.69
N THR A 47 -10.13 1.32 -5.49
CA THR A 47 -10.24 1.28 -6.96
C THR A 47 -9.38 0.17 -7.56
N LEU A 48 -8.22 -0.12 -6.94
CA LEU A 48 -7.27 -1.12 -7.41
C LEU A 48 -7.53 -2.53 -6.87
N GLY A 49 -8.56 -2.74 -6.04
CA GLY A 49 -8.90 -4.07 -5.52
C GLY A 49 -8.04 -4.51 -4.32
N PHE A 50 -7.56 -3.56 -3.51
CA PHE A 50 -6.84 -3.82 -2.27
C PHE A 50 -7.73 -3.60 -1.03
N GLU A 51 -9.00 -4.03 -1.08
CA GLU A 51 -10.01 -3.75 -0.06
C GLU A 51 -9.65 -4.29 1.32
N ASP A 52 -8.95 -5.43 1.38
CA ASP A 52 -8.48 -6.06 2.62
C ASP A 52 -7.54 -5.14 3.44
N TYR A 53 -6.94 -4.13 2.80
CA TYR A 53 -6.04 -3.18 3.46
C TYR A 53 -6.77 -1.92 3.94
N ILE A 54 -8.00 -1.64 3.46
CA ILE A 54 -8.71 -0.39 3.72
C ILE A 54 -8.99 -0.20 5.21
N ASP A 55 -9.51 -1.22 5.88
CA ASP A 55 -9.91 -1.10 7.28
C ASP A 55 -8.70 -0.85 8.20
N LEU A 56 -7.59 -1.52 7.92
CA LEU A 56 -6.34 -1.29 8.63
C LEU A 56 -5.81 0.13 8.39
N LEU A 57 -5.85 0.61 7.14
CA LEU A 57 -5.40 1.95 6.77
C LEU A 57 -6.28 3.06 7.38
N LYS A 58 -7.60 2.84 7.51
CA LYS A 58 -8.50 3.78 8.21
C LYS A 58 -8.13 3.94 9.68
N ILE A 59 -7.86 2.84 10.37
CA ILE A 59 -7.41 2.87 11.78
C ILE A 59 -6.08 3.64 11.88
N TYR A 60 -5.15 3.36 10.97
CA TYR A 60 -3.87 4.05 10.94
C TYR A 60 -4.03 5.56 10.69
N LEU A 61 -4.86 5.96 9.72
CA LEU A 61 -5.12 7.35 9.38
C LEU A 61 -5.80 8.10 10.53
N ALA A 62 -6.74 7.47 11.23
CA ALA A 62 -7.39 8.05 12.42
C ALA A 62 -6.35 8.35 13.51
N ARG A 63 -5.50 7.38 13.84
CA ARG A 63 -4.41 7.56 14.83
C ARG A 63 -3.40 8.61 14.40
N TYR A 64 -3.05 8.65 13.11
CA TYR A 64 -2.12 9.65 12.60
C TYR A 64 -2.67 11.08 12.77
N ARG A 65 -3.98 11.27 12.57
CA ARG A 65 -4.66 12.56 12.78
C ARG A 65 -4.77 12.96 14.25
N GLU A 66 -4.76 12.01 15.19
CA GLU A 66 -4.78 12.29 16.64
C GLU A 66 -3.41 12.76 17.19
N VAL A 67 -2.32 12.43 16.48
CA VAL A 67 -0.94 12.74 16.90
C VAL A 67 -0.45 14.08 16.33
N GLY A 68 -1.14 14.63 15.33
CA GLY A 68 -0.85 15.94 14.73
C GLY A 68 -1.59 17.07 15.43
#